data_AF-A0A1D3K3E2-F1
#
_entry.id   AF-A0A1D3K3E2-F1
#
_cell.length_a   1.000
_cell.length_b   1.000
_cell.length_c   1.000
_cell.angle_alpha   90.00
_cell.angle_beta   90.00
_cell.angle_gamma   90.00
#
_symmetry.space_group_name_H-M   'P 1'
#
loop_
_entity.id
_entity.type
_entity.pdbx_description
1 polymer ?
#
loop_
_entity_poly.entity_id
_entity_poly.type
_entity_poly.pdbx_seq_one_letter_code
_entity_poly.pdbx_strand_id
1 'polypeptide(L)'
;MLHSVFAAAQYKSVCTSIKKLIDLLSLTAKNGQYQILYETYLECVTSLILFRIIQKERGSEESIGFFQSWMVAIFQFCLTYSFLSNDLGRAEKLYSLALHSNLLSDVELQSLKVTLGSLASQTLQLIKTVEENHQPKAEVDFLKINTEEQKAYFRNTARNMGMDPEDPKNVMGQIVARALINFDPTEIVKNCEHLFVHYRPGGIVAQTLQMHSAGGMHIIVCLKHKYAHGTGNLLNLLYNPEIDIPGHGFKRTHCDKCSDCIPRTSNWQWSLAWHEAEKAKHVEILKLFKEW
;
A
#
# COMPACT_ATOMS: atom_id res chain seq x y z
N MET A 1 -15.71 -5.47 13.81
CA MET A 1 -15.24 -6.43 14.83
C MET A 1 -14.44 -7.57 14.22
N LEU A 2 -14.91 -8.26 13.16
CA LEU A 2 -14.11 -9.30 12.48
C LEU A 2 -12.82 -8.75 11.80
N HIS A 3 -12.89 -7.63 11.07
CA HIS A 3 -11.70 -7.03 10.43
C HIS A 3 -10.59 -6.63 11.43
N SER A 4 -10.94 -6.15 12.63
CA SER A 4 -9.95 -5.79 13.66
C SER A 4 -9.30 -7.02 14.29
N VAL A 5 -10.04 -8.13 14.43
CA VAL A 5 -9.52 -9.41 14.95
C VAL A 5 -8.59 -10.07 13.93
N PHE A 6 -8.94 -10.07 12.65
CA PHE A 6 -8.07 -10.59 11.58
C PHE A 6 -6.78 -9.76 11.42
N ALA A 7 -6.88 -8.42 11.49
CA ALA A 7 -5.72 -7.54 11.45
C ALA A 7 -4.79 -7.73 12.66
N ALA A 8 -5.32 -8.01 13.84
CA ALA A 8 -4.54 -8.29 15.04
C ALA A 8 -3.84 -9.66 14.97
N ALA A 9 -4.51 -10.69 14.45
CA ALA A 9 -3.93 -12.02 14.25
C ALA A 9 -2.78 -11.99 13.22
N GLN A 10 -2.97 -11.29 12.10
CA GLN A 10 -1.93 -11.11 11.09
C GLN A 10 -0.73 -10.35 11.65
N TYR A 11 -0.97 -9.23 12.36
CA TYR A 11 0.10 -8.48 13.00
C TYR A 11 0.91 -9.35 13.98
N LYS A 12 0.25 -10.13 14.84
CA LYS A 12 0.91 -11.08 15.74
C LYS A 12 1.76 -12.12 15.00
N SER A 13 1.26 -12.63 13.87
CA SER A 13 2.00 -13.58 13.03
C SER A 13 3.28 -12.97 12.45
N VAL A 14 3.20 -11.72 11.98
CA VAL A 14 4.37 -10.97 11.49
C VAL A 14 5.36 -10.75 12.64
N CYS A 15 4.92 -10.25 13.80
CA CYS A 15 5.80 -10.07 14.97
C CYS A 15 6.52 -11.36 15.37
N THR A 16 5.82 -12.51 15.30
CA THR A 16 6.42 -13.82 15.59
C THR A 16 7.50 -14.18 14.57
N SER A 17 7.28 -13.87 13.30
CA SER A 17 8.25 -14.12 12.22
C SER A 17 9.47 -13.21 12.35
N ILE A 18 9.26 -11.93 12.67
CA ILE A 18 10.32 -10.96 12.94
C ILE A 18 11.16 -11.39 14.14
N LYS A 19 10.53 -11.85 15.22
CA LYS A 19 11.26 -12.39 16.38
C LYS A 19 12.18 -13.55 15.99
N LYS A 20 11.68 -14.52 15.22
CA LYS A 20 12.49 -15.65 14.74
C LYS A 20 13.69 -15.18 13.92
N LEU A 21 13.52 -14.16 13.09
CA LEU A 21 14.60 -13.56 12.31
C LEU A 21 15.64 -12.86 13.19
N ILE A 22 15.20 -12.08 14.19
CA ILE A 22 16.08 -11.47 15.19
C ILE A 22 16.88 -12.54 15.94
N ASP A 23 16.22 -13.61 16.39
CA ASP A 23 16.85 -14.71 17.12
C ASP A 23 17.90 -15.43 16.23
N LEU A 24 17.58 -15.66 14.95
CA LEU A 24 18.50 -16.25 13.97
C LEU A 24 19.74 -15.38 13.71
N LEU A 25 19.55 -14.07 13.48
CA LEU A 25 20.65 -13.14 13.27
C LEU A 25 21.53 -13.00 14.53
N SER A 26 20.91 -13.04 15.71
CA SER A 26 21.64 -13.03 16.99
C SER A 26 22.45 -14.31 17.21
N LEU A 27 21.90 -15.46 16.86
CA LEU A 27 22.59 -16.75 16.97
C LEU A 27 23.79 -16.84 16.00
N THR A 28 23.60 -16.41 14.75
CA THR A 28 24.69 -16.39 13.75
C THR A 28 25.81 -15.42 14.15
N ALA A 29 25.46 -14.24 14.70
CA ALA A 29 26.42 -13.31 15.28
C ALA A 29 27.24 -13.95 16.41
N LYS A 30 26.56 -14.61 17.35
CA LYS A 30 27.18 -15.28 18.51
C LYS A 30 28.16 -16.38 18.08
N ASN A 31 27.86 -17.08 16.99
CA ASN A 31 28.70 -18.15 16.46
C ASN A 31 29.83 -17.64 15.56
N GLY A 32 29.99 -16.32 15.39
CA GLY A 32 31.01 -15.73 14.50
C GLY A 32 30.74 -15.95 13.01
N GLN A 33 29.52 -16.36 12.64
CA GLN A 33 29.13 -16.64 11.25
C GLN A 33 28.68 -15.36 10.52
N TYR A 34 29.58 -14.38 10.45
CA TYR A 34 29.24 -13.02 10.00
C TYR A 34 28.81 -12.94 8.54
N GLN A 35 29.37 -13.77 7.65
CA GLN A 35 28.94 -13.84 6.25
C GLN A 35 27.48 -14.31 6.13
N ILE A 36 27.09 -15.35 6.89
CA ILE A 36 25.71 -15.88 6.88
C ILE A 36 24.74 -14.84 7.44
N LEU A 37 25.13 -14.15 8.52
CA LEU A 37 24.36 -13.05 9.08
C LEU A 37 24.14 -11.95 8.03
N TYR A 38 25.22 -11.53 7.37
CA TYR A 38 25.21 -10.49 6.35
C TYR A 38 24.29 -10.85 5.18
N GLU A 39 24.42 -12.05 4.63
CA GLU A 39 23.57 -12.53 3.53
C GLU A 39 22.11 -12.63 3.96
N THR A 40 21.84 -13.20 5.15
CA THR A 40 20.47 -13.32 5.67
C THR A 40 19.83 -11.94 5.87
N TYR A 41 20.59 -10.96 6.37
CA TYR A 41 20.10 -9.60 6.56
C TYR A 41 19.74 -8.93 5.23
N LEU A 42 20.58 -9.08 4.21
CA LEU A 42 20.34 -8.50 2.88
C LEU A 42 19.05 -9.00 2.22
N GLU A 43 18.70 -10.26 2.43
CA GLU A 43 17.47 -10.85 1.91
C GLU A 43 16.20 -10.30 2.60
N CYS A 44 16.32 -9.76 3.82
CA CYS A 44 15.17 -9.33 4.62
C CYS A 44 15.11 -7.84 4.95
N VAL A 45 16.17 -7.06 4.70
CA VAL A 45 16.28 -5.65 5.13
C VAL A 45 15.13 -4.76 4.64
N THR A 46 14.69 -4.93 3.38
CA THR A 46 13.57 -4.14 2.84
C THR A 46 12.27 -4.46 3.57
N SER A 47 11.99 -5.74 3.84
CA SER A 47 10.81 -6.16 4.61
C SER A 47 10.86 -5.66 6.06
N LEU A 48 12.05 -5.66 6.68
CA LEU A 48 12.25 -5.11 8.02
C LEU A 48 11.96 -3.60 8.08
N ILE A 49 12.41 -2.85 7.07
CA ILE A 49 12.14 -1.41 6.96
C ILE A 49 10.64 -1.13 6.77
N LEU A 50 9.97 -1.89 5.91
CA LEU A 50 8.52 -1.75 5.74
C LEU A 50 7.77 -2.06 7.04
N PHE A 51 8.19 -3.11 7.75
CA PHE A 51 7.60 -3.46 9.03
C PHE A 51 7.81 -2.37 10.09
N ARG A 52 8.94 -1.65 10.06
CA ARG A 52 9.22 -0.50 10.95
C ARG A 52 8.12 0.56 10.87
N ILE A 53 7.58 0.84 9.68
CA ILE A 53 6.48 1.78 9.47
C ILE A 53 5.21 1.26 10.15
N ILE A 54 4.87 -0.02 9.94
CA ILE A 54 3.70 -0.67 10.57
C ILE A 54 3.85 -0.69 12.10
N GLN A 55 5.05 -0.97 12.60
CA GLN A 55 5.36 -1.02 14.02
C GLN A 55 5.18 0.35 14.69
N LYS A 56 5.54 1.46 14.03
CA LYS A 56 5.31 2.82 14.55
C LYS A 56 3.83 3.11 14.79
N GLU A 57 2.95 2.59 13.93
CA GLU A 57 1.50 2.80 14.03
C GLU A 57 0.80 1.89 15.04
N ARG A 58 1.38 0.72 15.37
CA ARG A 58 0.69 -0.35 16.12
C ARG A 58 1.43 -0.88 17.34
N GLY A 59 2.70 -0.58 17.49
CA GLY A 59 3.55 -1.05 18.58
C GLY A 59 3.37 -0.25 19.86
N SER A 60 3.77 -0.83 20.99
CA SER A 60 4.04 -0.03 22.20
C SER A 60 5.33 0.77 22.01
N GLU A 61 5.45 1.90 22.71
CA GLU A 61 6.68 2.74 22.69
C GLU A 61 7.94 1.92 22.95
N GLU A 62 7.89 1.02 23.92
CA GLU A 62 8.99 0.10 24.28
C GLU A 62 9.37 -0.81 23.11
N SER A 63 8.37 -1.40 22.43
CA SER A 63 8.61 -2.29 21.29
C SER A 63 9.16 -1.54 20.08
N ILE A 64 8.70 -0.30 19.85
CA ILE A 64 9.17 0.58 18.78
C ILE A 64 10.62 0.95 19.05
N GLY A 65 10.95 1.37 20.27
CA GLY A 65 12.30 1.74 20.69
C GLY A 65 13.28 0.56 20.59
N PHE A 66 12.88 -0.62 21.05
CA PHE A 66 13.67 -1.84 20.92
C PHE A 66 13.94 -2.19 19.45
N PHE A 67 12.90 -2.26 18.61
CA PHE A 67 13.04 -2.66 17.22
C PHE A 67 13.87 -1.65 16.41
N GLN A 68 13.68 -0.36 16.65
CA GLN A 68 14.48 0.71 16.04
C GLN A 68 15.97 0.58 16.42
N SER A 69 16.28 0.40 17.71
CA SER A 69 17.65 0.26 18.18
C SER A 69 18.33 -0.98 17.61
N TRP A 70 17.62 -2.10 17.59
CA TRP A 70 18.11 -3.35 16.98
C TRP A 70 18.36 -3.18 15.47
N MET A 71 17.41 -2.56 14.75
CA MET A 71 17.53 -2.30 13.31
C MET A 71 18.74 -1.43 12.97
N VAL A 72 19.00 -0.38 13.75
CA VAL A 72 20.17 0.49 13.58
C VAL A 72 21.45 -0.30 13.82
N ALA A 73 21.53 -1.06 14.92
CA ALA A 73 22.73 -1.82 15.27
C ALA A 73 23.09 -2.87 14.20
N ILE A 74 22.11 -3.67 13.76
CA ILE A 74 22.34 -4.70 12.74
C ILE A 74 22.68 -4.09 11.37
N PHE A 75 22.06 -2.95 11.04
CA PHE A 75 22.37 -2.20 9.82
C PHE A 75 23.82 -1.70 9.82
N GLN A 76 24.23 -1.01 10.89
CA GLN A 76 25.59 -0.48 11.03
C GLN A 76 26.63 -1.59 10.96
N PHE A 77 26.34 -2.75 11.58
CA PHE A 77 27.18 -3.94 11.46
C PHE A 77 27.30 -4.40 9.99
N CYS A 78 26.17 -4.62 9.31
CA CYS A 78 26.18 -5.14 7.93
C CYS A 78 26.80 -4.16 6.93
N LEU A 79 26.58 -2.86 7.11
CA LEU A 79 27.23 -1.83 6.29
C LEU A 79 28.74 -1.82 6.52
N THR A 80 29.19 -1.83 7.77
CA THR A 80 30.62 -1.92 8.11
C THR A 80 31.24 -3.19 7.52
N TYR A 81 30.56 -4.32 7.67
CA TYR A 81 30.99 -5.60 7.12
C TYR A 81 31.13 -5.55 5.59
N SER A 82 30.19 -4.91 4.88
CA SER A 82 30.26 -4.76 3.42
C SER A 82 31.48 -3.97 2.95
N PHE A 83 31.91 -2.95 3.71
CA PHE A 83 33.16 -2.25 3.42
C PHE A 83 34.39 -3.11 3.71
N LEU A 84 34.39 -3.85 4.82
CA LEU A 84 35.49 -4.74 5.21
C LEU A 84 35.66 -5.93 4.25
N SER A 85 34.56 -6.44 3.69
CA SER A 85 34.57 -7.50 2.66
C SER A 85 34.78 -6.96 1.24
N ASN A 86 34.96 -5.65 1.07
CA ASN A 86 35.10 -4.96 -0.20
C ASN A 86 33.90 -5.15 -1.17
N ASP A 87 32.70 -5.38 -0.63
CA ASP A 87 31.44 -5.46 -1.38
C ASP A 87 30.80 -4.06 -1.51
N LEU A 88 31.46 -3.20 -2.28
CA LEU A 88 31.07 -1.79 -2.44
C LEU A 88 29.67 -1.64 -3.06
N GLY A 89 29.28 -2.54 -3.97
CA GLY A 89 27.96 -2.49 -4.61
C GLY A 89 26.82 -2.74 -3.64
N ARG A 90 26.99 -3.62 -2.65
CA ARG A 90 26.00 -3.82 -1.59
C ARG A 90 26.09 -2.73 -0.51
N ALA A 91 27.28 -2.21 -0.23
CA ALA A 91 27.46 -1.08 0.68
C ALA A 91 26.67 0.15 0.20
N GLU A 92 26.77 0.48 -1.10
CA GLU A 92 26.02 1.56 -1.75
C GLU A 92 24.51 1.39 -1.58
N LYS A 93 23.99 0.20 -1.89
CA LYS A 93 22.56 -0.12 -1.78
C LYS A 93 22.06 -0.02 -0.34
N LEU A 94 22.81 -0.56 0.63
CA LEU A 94 22.46 -0.49 2.04
C LEU A 94 22.43 0.96 2.53
N TYR A 95 23.46 1.74 2.23
CA TYR A 95 23.53 3.14 2.64
C TYR A 95 22.42 3.98 2.02
N SER A 96 22.18 3.81 0.72
CA SER A 96 21.05 4.42 0.01
C SER A 96 19.71 4.06 0.65
N LEU A 97 19.49 2.79 1.00
CA LEU A 97 18.27 2.34 1.65
C LEU A 97 18.06 2.98 3.04
N ALA A 98 19.13 3.19 3.81
CA ALA A 98 19.04 3.88 5.10
C ALA A 98 18.64 5.35 4.97
N LEU A 99 19.18 6.05 3.95
CA LEU A 99 18.79 7.43 3.65
C LEU A 99 17.31 7.51 3.23
N HIS A 100 16.90 6.71 2.24
CA HIS A 100 15.53 6.74 1.73
C HIS A 100 14.47 6.35 2.78
N SER A 101 14.84 5.50 3.73
CA SER A 101 13.92 5.07 4.78
C SER A 101 14.01 5.87 6.07
N ASN A 102 14.84 6.92 6.13
CA ASN A 102 15.14 7.67 7.35
C ASN A 102 15.45 6.72 8.53
N LEU A 103 16.26 5.70 8.28
CA LEU A 103 16.55 4.66 9.28
C LEU A 103 17.35 5.22 10.46
N LEU A 104 18.32 6.08 10.16
CA LEU A 104 19.22 6.71 11.11
C LEU A 104 18.77 8.15 11.37
N SER A 105 18.85 8.59 12.62
CA SER A 105 18.79 10.01 12.98
C SER A 105 20.04 10.74 12.45
N ASP A 106 19.98 12.08 12.36
CA ASP A 106 21.12 12.89 11.95
C ASP A 106 22.36 12.62 12.80
N VAL A 107 22.19 12.43 14.11
CA VAL A 107 23.28 12.12 15.05
C VAL A 107 23.89 10.75 14.74
N GLU A 108 23.06 9.72 14.55
CA GLU A 108 23.53 8.37 14.21
C GLU A 108 24.22 8.33 12.85
N LEU A 109 23.72 9.10 11.88
CA LEU A 109 24.30 9.21 10.55
C LEU A 109 25.69 9.85 10.61
N GLN A 110 25.86 10.94 11.37
CA GLN A 110 27.17 11.57 11.54
C GLN A 110 28.14 10.65 12.29
N SER A 111 27.70 9.98 13.35
CA SER A 111 28.53 9.00 14.05
C SER A 111 28.96 7.86 13.12
N LEU A 112 28.06 7.34 12.30
CA LEU A 112 28.36 6.30 11.33
C LEU A 112 29.40 6.77 10.31
N LYS A 113 29.29 7.99 9.79
CA LYS A 113 30.29 8.57 8.86
C LYS A 113 31.68 8.64 9.47
N VAL A 114 31.79 9.04 10.74
CA VAL A 114 33.06 9.06 11.46
C VAL A 114 33.64 7.65 11.57
N THR A 115 32.84 6.67 11.97
CA THR A 115 33.27 5.26 12.07
C THR A 115 33.74 4.74 10.70
N LEU A 116 32.92 4.92 9.66
CA LEU A 116 33.21 4.44 8.31
C LEU A 116 34.40 5.15 7.64
N GLY A 117 34.58 6.44 7.90
CA GLY A 117 35.69 7.24 7.39
C GLY A 117 37.06 6.79 7.91
N SER A 118 37.11 6.08 9.04
CA SER A 118 38.34 5.50 9.57
C SER A 118 38.73 4.16 8.92
N LEU A 119 37.83 3.54 8.14
CA LEU A 119 38.08 2.22 7.53
C LEU A 119 38.89 2.32 6.23
N ALA A 120 38.48 3.17 5.29
CA ALA A 120 39.15 3.34 4.00
C ALA A 120 38.73 4.65 3.31
N SER A 121 39.64 5.24 2.51
CA SER A 121 39.37 6.47 1.75
C SER A 121 38.24 6.32 0.73
N GLN A 122 38.12 5.14 0.10
CA GLN A 122 37.06 4.80 -0.84
C GLN A 122 35.66 4.83 -0.22
N THR A 123 35.55 4.62 1.10
CA THR A 123 34.29 4.64 1.85
C THR A 123 33.66 6.03 1.83
N LEU A 124 34.46 7.08 2.07
CA LEU A 124 33.99 8.46 2.09
C LEU A 124 33.51 8.92 0.71
N GLN A 125 34.21 8.49 -0.34
CA GLN A 125 33.82 8.83 -1.72
C GLN A 125 32.47 8.21 -2.08
N LEU A 126 32.27 6.92 -1.78
CA LEU A 126 31.01 6.23 -2.03
C LEU A 126 29.85 6.87 -1.25
N ILE A 127 30.04 7.13 0.05
CA ILE A 127 29.03 7.81 0.88
C ILE A 127 28.65 9.14 0.24
N LYS A 128 29.64 9.98 -0.10
CA LYS A 128 29.39 11.29 -0.70
C LYS A 128 28.63 11.18 -2.02
N THR A 129 29.00 10.25 -2.89
CA THR A 129 28.28 10.01 -4.15
C THR A 129 26.84 9.58 -3.93
N VAL A 130 26.56 8.73 -2.94
CA VAL A 130 25.18 8.33 -2.62
C VAL A 130 24.37 9.51 -2.09
N GLU A 131 24.95 10.34 -1.23
CA GLU A 131 24.28 11.53 -0.69
C GLU A 131 23.99 12.59 -1.76
N GLU A 132 24.95 12.86 -2.65
CA GLU A 132 24.79 13.81 -3.76
C GLU A 132 23.70 13.37 -4.74
N ASN A 133 23.53 12.05 -4.92
CA ASN A 133 22.49 11.47 -5.77
C ASN A 133 21.17 11.19 -5.02
N HIS A 134 21.13 11.36 -3.70
CA HIS A 134 19.94 11.09 -2.91
C HIS A 134 18.90 12.17 -3.15
N GLN A 135 17.83 11.80 -3.86
CA GLN A 135 16.64 12.64 -3.96
C GLN A 135 15.64 12.18 -2.90
N PRO A 136 15.45 12.92 -1.79
CA PRO A 136 14.45 12.58 -0.80
C PRO A 136 13.09 12.58 -1.50
N LYS A 137 12.49 11.39 -1.64
CA LYS A 137 11.10 11.29 -2.09
C LYS A 137 10.26 11.85 -0.95
N ALA A 138 9.64 13.01 -1.20
CA ALA A 138 8.65 13.54 -0.29
C ALA A 138 7.63 12.45 0.03
N GLU A 139 7.25 12.33 1.30
CA GLU A 139 6.15 11.47 1.71
C GLU A 139 4.88 12.01 1.06
N VAL A 140 4.52 11.43 -0.08
CA VAL A 140 3.35 11.88 -0.84
C VAL A 140 2.13 11.21 -0.26
N ASP A 141 1.26 12.01 0.36
CA ASP A 141 -0.05 11.56 0.79
C ASP A 141 -0.81 10.98 -0.41
N PHE A 142 -1.09 9.69 -0.34
CA PHE A 142 -1.74 8.95 -1.43
C PHE A 142 -3.11 9.56 -1.79
N LEU A 143 -3.81 10.19 -0.85
CA LEU A 143 -5.10 10.83 -1.11
C LEU A 143 -4.98 12.18 -1.84
N LYS A 144 -3.79 12.78 -1.87
CA LYS A 144 -3.53 14.08 -2.50
C LYS A 144 -2.99 13.98 -3.93
N ILE A 145 -2.45 12.82 -4.32
CA ILE A 145 -2.09 12.57 -5.72
C ILE A 145 -3.34 12.37 -6.57
N ASN A 146 -3.21 12.59 -7.88
CA ASN A 146 -4.35 12.46 -8.78
C ASN A 146 -4.74 10.98 -9.02
N THR A 147 -5.97 10.76 -9.48
CA THR A 147 -6.54 9.43 -9.70
C THR A 147 -5.70 8.55 -10.64
N GLU A 148 -5.06 9.13 -11.66
CA GLU A 148 -4.24 8.36 -12.60
C GLU A 148 -2.89 7.93 -11.99
N GLU A 149 -2.29 8.76 -11.14
CA GLU A 149 -1.11 8.39 -10.35
C GLU A 149 -1.45 7.27 -9.35
N GLN A 150 -2.60 7.33 -8.69
CA GLN A 150 -3.08 6.25 -7.81
C GLN A 150 -3.28 4.94 -8.58
N LYS A 151 -3.91 4.98 -9.76
CA LYS A 151 -4.07 3.81 -10.65
C LYS A 151 -2.71 3.27 -11.10
N ALA A 152 -1.76 4.14 -11.45
CA ALA A 152 -0.41 3.74 -11.84
C ALA A 152 0.33 3.03 -10.70
N TYR A 153 0.19 3.52 -9.46
CA TYR A 153 0.71 2.83 -8.28
C TYR A 153 0.19 1.39 -8.16
N PHE A 154 -1.13 1.18 -8.25
CA PHE A 154 -1.71 -0.17 -8.16
C PHE A 154 -1.30 -1.07 -9.34
N ARG A 155 -1.26 -0.52 -10.56
CA ARG A 155 -0.80 -1.24 -11.75
C ARG A 155 0.62 -1.77 -11.58
N ASN A 156 1.54 -0.89 -11.18
CA ASN A 156 2.95 -1.25 -10.99
C ASN A 156 3.14 -2.23 -9.83
N THR A 157 2.43 -2.02 -8.72
CA THR A 157 2.46 -2.91 -7.56
C THR A 157 1.98 -4.31 -7.94
N ALA A 158 0.87 -4.42 -8.67
CA ALA A 158 0.33 -5.68 -9.13
C ALA A 158 1.30 -6.44 -10.06
N ARG A 159 1.93 -5.74 -11.01
CA ARG A 159 2.95 -6.34 -11.90
C ARG A 159 4.13 -6.91 -11.10
N ASN A 160 4.63 -6.16 -10.12
CA ASN A 160 5.73 -6.61 -9.26
C ASN A 160 5.36 -7.84 -8.41
N MET A 161 4.07 -8.06 -8.16
CA MET A 161 3.54 -9.22 -7.44
C MET A 161 3.12 -10.37 -8.36
N GLY A 162 3.43 -10.30 -9.67
CA GLY A 162 3.06 -11.33 -10.64
C GLY A 162 1.58 -11.34 -11.03
N MET A 163 0.86 -10.24 -10.79
CA MET A 163 -0.56 -10.05 -11.13
C MET A 163 -0.70 -9.00 -12.25
N ASP A 164 -0.03 -9.20 -13.39
CA ASP A 164 0.01 -8.18 -14.45
C ASP A 164 -1.38 -7.95 -15.09
N PRO A 165 -1.98 -6.75 -14.98
CA PRO A 165 -3.29 -6.47 -15.55
C PRO A 165 -3.32 -6.40 -17.08
N GLU A 166 -2.16 -6.34 -17.74
CA GLU A 166 -2.07 -6.29 -19.20
C GLU A 166 -1.92 -7.68 -19.82
N ASP A 167 -1.71 -8.72 -19.01
CA ASP A 167 -1.65 -10.11 -19.47
C ASP A 167 -3.06 -10.76 -19.48
N PRO A 168 -3.63 -11.08 -20.66
CA PRO A 168 -4.94 -11.72 -20.77
C PRO A 168 -4.99 -13.13 -20.16
N LYS A 169 -3.83 -13.79 -19.99
CA LYS A 169 -3.75 -15.13 -19.40
C LYS A 169 -3.57 -15.11 -17.89
N ASN A 170 -3.24 -13.95 -17.31
CA ASN A 170 -3.05 -13.81 -15.88
C ASN A 170 -4.41 -13.63 -15.18
N VAL A 171 -4.92 -14.69 -14.56
CA VAL A 171 -6.24 -14.69 -13.89
C VAL A 171 -6.34 -13.61 -12.81
N MET A 172 -5.28 -13.43 -11.99
CA MET A 172 -5.26 -12.38 -10.96
C MET A 172 -5.10 -10.99 -11.59
N GLY A 173 -4.29 -10.89 -12.65
CA GLY A 173 -4.17 -9.70 -13.49
C GLY A 173 -5.50 -9.22 -14.05
N GLN A 174 -6.36 -10.12 -14.51
CA GLN A 174 -7.71 -9.77 -14.98
C GLN A 174 -8.61 -9.16 -13.89
N ILE A 175 -8.43 -9.56 -12.62
CA ILE A 175 -9.12 -8.93 -11.49
C ILE A 175 -8.59 -7.51 -11.29
N VAL A 176 -7.27 -7.31 -11.37
CA VAL A 176 -6.64 -5.98 -11.26
C VAL A 176 -7.06 -5.07 -12.41
N ALA A 177 -7.11 -5.57 -13.64
CA ALA A 177 -7.55 -4.82 -14.82
C ALA A 177 -8.98 -4.28 -14.62
N ARG A 178 -9.89 -5.13 -14.13
CA ARG A 178 -11.26 -4.73 -13.78
C ARG A 178 -11.30 -3.73 -12.63
N ALA A 179 -10.49 -3.94 -11.60
CA ALA A 179 -10.40 -3.05 -10.46
C ALA A 179 -9.95 -1.64 -10.87
N LEU A 180 -9.01 -1.52 -11.81
CA LEU A 180 -8.53 -0.25 -12.36
C LEU A 180 -9.63 0.49 -13.13
N ILE A 181 -10.48 -0.23 -13.87
CA ILE A 181 -11.65 0.35 -14.55
C ILE A 181 -12.69 0.83 -13.51
N ASN A 182 -12.97 0.02 -12.50
CA ASN A 182 -13.91 0.36 -11.43
C ASN A 182 -13.38 1.39 -10.43
N PHE A 183 -12.09 1.72 -10.47
CA PHE A 183 -11.41 2.56 -9.47
C PHE A 183 -12.03 3.96 -9.36
N ASP A 184 -12.39 4.52 -10.51
CA ASP A 184 -12.96 5.85 -10.67
C ASP A 184 -14.37 5.74 -11.25
N PRO A 185 -15.42 5.95 -10.44
CA PRO A 185 -16.80 5.87 -10.87
C PRO A 185 -17.35 7.24 -11.30
N THR A 186 -16.51 8.22 -11.67
CA THR A 186 -16.93 9.57 -12.05
C THR A 186 -18.10 9.56 -13.03
N GLU A 187 -18.03 8.74 -14.08
CA GLU A 187 -19.07 8.64 -15.13
C GLU A 187 -20.45 8.20 -14.62
N ILE A 188 -20.51 7.59 -13.43
CA ILE A 188 -21.75 7.17 -12.76
C ILE A 188 -22.16 8.23 -11.74
N VAL A 189 -21.25 8.58 -10.83
CA VAL A 189 -21.54 9.42 -9.65
C VAL A 189 -21.80 10.88 -10.03
N LYS A 190 -21.31 11.35 -11.18
CA LYS A 190 -21.59 12.71 -11.67
C LYS A 190 -23.06 12.91 -12.07
N ASN A 191 -23.77 11.83 -12.41
CA ASN A 191 -25.12 11.93 -13.00
C ASN A 191 -26.20 12.31 -11.99
N CYS A 192 -25.95 12.15 -10.68
CA CYS A 192 -26.84 12.61 -9.63
C CYS A 192 -26.11 12.74 -8.30
N GLU A 193 -26.38 13.80 -7.54
CA GLU A 193 -25.70 14.06 -6.28
C GLU A 193 -26.00 13.04 -5.19
N HIS A 194 -27.09 12.30 -5.36
CA HIS A 194 -27.51 11.24 -4.45
C HIS A 194 -26.89 9.89 -4.81
N LEU A 195 -26.14 9.77 -5.92
CA LEU A 195 -25.44 8.53 -6.26
C LEU A 195 -24.15 8.38 -5.48
N PHE A 196 -23.91 7.15 -5.03
CA PHE A 196 -22.68 6.74 -4.36
C PHE A 196 -22.33 5.31 -4.72
N VAL A 197 -21.04 5.01 -4.87
CA VAL A 197 -20.55 3.64 -5.07
C VAL A 197 -20.01 3.13 -3.74
N HIS A 198 -20.67 2.18 -3.12
CA HIS A 198 -20.14 1.49 -1.96
C HIS A 198 -19.22 0.35 -2.40
N TYR A 199 -17.91 0.62 -2.38
CA TYR A 199 -16.90 -0.41 -2.63
C TYR A 199 -16.88 -1.46 -1.52
N ARG A 200 -16.87 -2.73 -1.94
CA ARG A 200 -16.74 -3.89 -1.06
C ARG A 200 -15.62 -4.78 -1.60
N PRO A 201 -14.35 -4.42 -1.34
CA PRO A 201 -13.23 -5.22 -1.80
C PRO A 201 -13.29 -6.63 -1.21
N GLY A 202 -12.86 -7.62 -1.98
CA GLY A 202 -12.93 -9.02 -1.55
C GLY A 202 -12.00 -9.94 -2.34
N GLY A 203 -11.57 -11.02 -1.68
CA GLY A 203 -10.64 -11.99 -2.24
C GLY A 203 -9.17 -11.60 -2.09
N ILE A 204 -8.28 -12.48 -2.56
CA ILE A 204 -6.83 -12.39 -2.32
C ILE A 204 -6.22 -11.13 -2.94
N VAL A 205 -6.61 -10.78 -4.18
CA VAL A 205 -6.09 -9.58 -4.88
C VAL A 205 -6.40 -8.31 -4.09
N ALA A 206 -7.61 -8.19 -3.57
CA ALA A 206 -8.04 -7.03 -2.80
C ALA A 206 -7.30 -6.90 -1.47
N GLN A 207 -7.04 -8.03 -0.80
CA GLN A 207 -6.28 -8.07 0.45
C GLN A 207 -4.80 -7.76 0.23
N THR A 208 -4.21 -8.32 -0.84
CA THR A 208 -2.81 -8.15 -1.18
C THR A 208 -2.49 -6.72 -1.63
N LEU A 209 -3.33 -6.13 -2.48
CA LEU A 209 -3.10 -4.77 -2.98
C LEU A 209 -3.69 -3.69 -2.08
N GLN A 210 -4.60 -4.04 -1.16
CA GLN A 210 -5.41 -3.09 -0.39
C GLN A 210 -6.14 -2.07 -1.28
N MET A 211 -6.56 -2.51 -2.47
CA MET A 211 -7.24 -1.67 -3.45
C MET A 211 -8.76 -1.72 -3.22
N HIS A 212 -9.40 -0.56 -3.04
CA HIS A 212 -10.83 -0.48 -2.69
C HIS A 212 -11.75 -1.08 -3.76
N SER A 213 -11.39 -0.94 -5.03
CA SER A 213 -12.15 -1.43 -6.18
C SER A 213 -11.78 -2.84 -6.64
N ALA A 214 -10.96 -3.57 -5.88
CA ALA A 214 -10.53 -4.91 -6.25
C ALA A 214 -11.49 -5.98 -5.69
N GLY A 215 -12.01 -6.82 -6.60
CA GLY A 215 -12.83 -7.98 -6.26
C GLY A 215 -14.09 -7.66 -5.45
N GLY A 216 -14.69 -8.70 -4.85
CA GLY A 216 -15.91 -8.58 -4.05
C GLY A 216 -17.13 -8.08 -4.84
N MET A 217 -18.14 -7.54 -4.14
CA MET A 217 -19.41 -7.11 -4.70
C MET A 217 -19.65 -5.62 -4.45
N HIS A 218 -19.27 -4.78 -5.40
CA HIS A 218 -19.46 -3.34 -5.31
C HIS A 218 -20.91 -2.96 -5.55
N ILE A 219 -21.39 -1.91 -4.88
CA ILE A 219 -22.80 -1.55 -4.88
C ILE A 219 -22.95 -0.11 -5.38
N ILE A 220 -23.84 0.12 -6.34
CA ILE A 220 -24.32 1.47 -6.68
C ILE A 220 -25.54 1.75 -5.81
N VAL A 221 -25.53 2.87 -5.09
CA VAL A 221 -26.57 3.26 -4.13
C VAL A 221 -27.10 4.64 -4.46
N CYS A 222 -28.42 4.82 -4.42
CA CYS A 222 -29.04 6.13 -4.27
C CYS A 222 -29.20 6.42 -2.77
N LEU A 223 -28.44 7.36 -2.24
CA LEU A 223 -28.44 7.72 -0.81
C LEU A 223 -29.79 8.29 -0.35
N LYS A 224 -30.53 8.97 -1.24
CA LYS A 224 -31.83 9.57 -0.93
C LYS A 224 -32.95 8.54 -0.86
N HIS A 225 -33.09 7.68 -1.86
CA HIS A 225 -34.19 6.70 -1.95
C HIS A 225 -33.81 5.29 -1.47
N LYS A 226 -32.54 5.05 -1.15
CA LYS A 226 -31.99 3.78 -0.65
C LYS A 226 -32.10 2.62 -1.64
N TYR A 227 -32.22 2.92 -2.94
CA TYR A 227 -32.09 1.91 -4.00
C TYR A 227 -30.63 1.47 -4.11
N ALA A 228 -30.40 0.17 -4.28
CA ALA A 228 -29.07 -0.41 -4.36
C ALA A 228 -29.04 -1.59 -5.33
N HIS A 229 -28.03 -1.64 -6.20
CA HIS A 229 -27.69 -2.83 -6.98
C HIS A 229 -26.22 -3.19 -6.78
N GLY A 230 -25.93 -4.49 -6.69
CA GLY A 230 -24.58 -5.03 -6.51
C GLY A 230 -24.03 -5.70 -7.78
N THR A 231 -22.72 -5.66 -7.96
CA THR A 231 -22.02 -6.42 -9.01
C THR A 231 -20.62 -6.82 -8.56
N GLY A 232 -20.18 -8.03 -8.94
CA GLY A 232 -18.76 -8.42 -8.92
C GLY A 232 -18.04 -8.13 -10.23
N ASN A 233 -18.70 -7.43 -11.15
CA ASN A 233 -18.19 -7.07 -12.47
C ASN A 233 -18.01 -5.54 -12.59
N LEU A 234 -17.98 -5.01 -13.82
CA LEU A 234 -17.84 -3.59 -14.07
C LEU A 234 -19.06 -2.79 -13.60
N LEU A 235 -18.80 -1.66 -12.95
CA LEU A 235 -19.83 -0.75 -12.43
C LEU A 235 -20.63 -0.07 -13.55
N ASN A 236 -19.98 0.26 -14.67
CA ASN A 236 -20.65 0.88 -15.81
C ASN A 236 -21.72 -0.05 -16.41
N LEU A 237 -21.44 -1.35 -16.51
CA LEU A 237 -22.40 -2.35 -16.99
C LEU A 237 -23.58 -2.52 -16.01
N LEU A 238 -23.34 -2.39 -14.71
CA LEU A 238 -24.41 -2.39 -13.70
C LEU A 238 -25.27 -1.12 -13.79
N TYR A 239 -24.64 0.02 -14.04
CA TYR A 239 -25.32 1.31 -14.10
C TYR A 239 -26.15 1.47 -15.38
N ASN A 240 -25.54 1.23 -16.53
CA ASN A 240 -26.12 1.43 -17.84
C ASN A 240 -25.57 0.37 -18.83
N PRO A 241 -26.15 -0.84 -18.88
CA PRO A 241 -25.69 -1.91 -19.74
C PRO A 241 -25.83 -1.56 -21.22
N GLU A 242 -24.96 -2.13 -22.07
CA GLU A 242 -24.99 -1.94 -23.53
C GLU A 242 -26.21 -2.58 -24.19
N ILE A 243 -26.67 -3.71 -23.66
CA ILE A 243 -27.85 -4.42 -24.15
C ILE A 243 -29.03 -4.06 -23.26
N ASP A 244 -30.13 -3.64 -23.89
CA ASP A 244 -31.35 -3.30 -23.18
C ASP A 244 -32.09 -4.55 -22.69
N ILE A 245 -31.79 -4.95 -21.45
CA ILE A 245 -32.51 -6.05 -20.78
C ILE A 245 -33.53 -5.43 -19.82
N PRO A 246 -34.84 -5.68 -20.00
CA PRO A 246 -35.88 -5.16 -19.11
C PRO A 246 -35.60 -5.50 -17.64
N GLY A 247 -35.63 -4.49 -16.77
CA GLY A 247 -35.35 -4.64 -15.34
C GLY A 247 -33.86 -4.60 -14.95
N HIS A 248 -32.95 -4.47 -15.92
CA HIS A 248 -31.52 -4.29 -15.68
C HIS A 248 -31.08 -2.84 -15.92
N GLY A 249 -29.96 -2.46 -15.31
CA GLY A 249 -29.41 -1.11 -15.39
C GLY A 249 -29.97 -0.19 -14.30
N PHE A 250 -29.14 0.14 -13.32
CA PHE A 250 -29.52 1.03 -12.21
C PHE A 250 -30.10 2.36 -12.71
N LYS A 251 -29.49 2.94 -13.76
CA LYS A 251 -29.92 4.22 -14.35
C LYS A 251 -31.35 4.16 -14.87
N ARG A 252 -31.69 3.12 -15.64
CA ARG A 252 -33.02 2.97 -16.23
C ARG A 252 -34.08 2.69 -15.17
N THR A 253 -33.75 1.85 -14.20
CA THR A 253 -34.69 1.45 -13.13
C THR A 253 -34.96 2.59 -12.15
N HIS A 254 -33.94 3.40 -11.82
CA HIS A 254 -34.03 4.34 -10.69
C HIS A 254 -33.68 5.79 -11.00
N CYS A 255 -33.01 6.11 -12.11
CA CYS A 255 -32.54 7.47 -12.40
C CYS A 255 -33.32 8.18 -13.50
N ASP A 256 -33.62 7.52 -14.63
CA ASP A 256 -34.16 8.19 -15.84
C ASP A 256 -35.51 8.89 -15.62
N LYS A 257 -36.29 8.44 -14.64
CA LYS A 257 -37.59 9.02 -14.27
C LYS A 257 -37.61 9.62 -12.87
N CYS A 258 -36.44 9.81 -12.25
CA CYS A 258 -36.34 10.31 -10.88
C CYS A 258 -36.48 11.83 -10.85
N SER A 259 -37.53 12.32 -10.18
CA SER A 259 -37.78 13.76 -10.02
C SER A 259 -36.78 14.47 -9.10
N ASP A 260 -36.06 13.70 -8.28
CA ASP A 260 -35.02 14.19 -7.36
C ASP A 260 -33.61 14.08 -7.94
N CYS A 261 -33.48 13.74 -9.22
CA CYS A 261 -32.18 13.62 -9.86
C CYS A 261 -31.54 15.00 -10.07
N ILE A 262 -30.43 15.26 -9.37
CA ILE A 262 -29.69 16.52 -9.47
C ILE A 262 -28.26 16.20 -9.91
N PRO A 263 -27.94 16.32 -11.21
CA PRO A 263 -26.58 16.09 -11.70
C PRO A 263 -25.56 17.01 -11.02
N ARG A 264 -24.34 16.50 -10.81
CA ARG A 264 -23.23 17.32 -10.34
C ARG A 264 -22.77 18.27 -11.45
N THR A 265 -22.00 19.29 -11.08
CA THR A 265 -21.44 20.24 -12.05
C THR A 265 -20.55 19.52 -13.07
N SER A 266 -20.47 20.05 -14.29
CA SER A 266 -19.73 19.41 -15.39
C SER A 266 -18.22 19.26 -15.14
N ASN A 267 -17.67 20.10 -14.26
CA ASN A 267 -16.27 20.05 -13.82
C ASN A 267 -16.04 19.17 -12.59
N TRP A 268 -17.09 18.56 -12.03
CA TRP A 268 -16.96 17.69 -10.88
C TRP A 268 -16.26 16.39 -11.28
N GLN A 269 -15.30 15.97 -10.46
CA GLN A 269 -14.59 14.70 -10.62
C GLN A 269 -14.55 13.95 -9.30
N TRP A 270 -14.60 12.63 -9.39
CA TRP A 270 -14.39 11.78 -8.24
C TRP A 270 -12.92 11.79 -7.82
N SER A 271 -12.68 11.75 -6.52
CA SER A 271 -11.37 11.44 -5.95
C SER A 271 -11.54 10.50 -4.76
N LEU A 272 -10.48 9.74 -4.45
CA LEU A 272 -10.49 8.84 -3.29
C LEU A 272 -10.64 9.63 -1.98
N ALA A 273 -10.07 10.84 -1.91
CA ALA A 273 -10.26 11.75 -0.78
C ALA A 273 -11.73 12.16 -0.60
N TRP A 274 -12.41 12.54 -1.69
CA TRP A 274 -13.84 12.83 -1.65
C TRP A 274 -14.64 11.59 -1.23
N HIS A 275 -14.26 10.41 -1.75
CA HIS A 275 -14.95 9.16 -1.45
C HIS A 275 -14.91 8.80 0.04
N GLU A 276 -13.74 8.86 0.68
CA GLU A 276 -13.62 8.56 2.11
C GLU A 276 -14.37 9.59 2.98
N ALA A 277 -14.32 10.88 2.61
CA ALA A 277 -15.09 11.92 3.29
C ALA A 277 -16.61 11.69 3.17
N GLU A 278 -17.09 11.30 1.99
CA GLU A 278 -18.52 11.07 1.74
C GLU A 278 -19.02 9.79 2.40
N LYS A 279 -18.22 8.71 2.35
CA LYS A 279 -18.48 7.46 3.06
C LYS A 279 -18.65 7.66 4.56
N ALA A 280 -17.84 8.52 5.18
CA ALA A 280 -17.94 8.83 6.60
C ALA A 280 -19.27 9.51 6.97
N LYS A 281 -19.78 10.40 6.10
CA LYS A 281 -21.07 11.08 6.32
C LYS A 281 -22.27 10.13 6.27
N HIS A 282 -22.20 9.11 5.40
CA HIS A 282 -23.33 8.21 5.12
C HIS A 282 -23.23 6.84 5.77
N VAL A 283 -22.39 6.69 6.80
CA VAL A 283 -22.09 5.38 7.41
C VAL A 283 -23.34 4.62 7.85
N GLU A 284 -24.37 5.30 8.36
CA GLU A 284 -25.61 4.65 8.80
C GLU A 284 -26.45 4.10 7.65
N ILE A 285 -26.52 4.82 6.52
CA ILE A 285 -27.21 4.35 5.31
C ILE A 285 -26.43 3.16 4.73
N LEU A 286 -25.10 3.26 4.66
CA LEU A 286 -24.25 2.21 4.11
C LEU A 286 -24.27 0.91 4.94
N LYS A 287 -24.53 1.00 6.25
CA LYS A 287 -24.71 -0.19 7.11
C LYS A 287 -25.89 -1.07 6.67
N LEU A 288 -26.94 -0.49 6.08
CA LEU A 288 -28.10 -1.25 5.58
C LEU A 288 -27.71 -2.28 4.50
N PHE A 289 -26.60 -2.05 3.82
CA PHE A 289 -26.12 -2.87 2.71
C PHE A 289 -24.93 -3.78 3.10
N LYS A 290 -24.61 -3.88 4.41
CA LYS A 290 -23.50 -4.73 4.90
C LYS A 290 -23.81 -6.23 4.83
N GLU A 291 -25.08 -6.62 4.90
CA GLU A 291 -25.51 -8.02 4.95
C GLU A 291 -25.80 -8.64 3.57
N TRP A 292 -25.72 -7.85 2.51
CA TRP A 292 -25.83 -8.34 1.13
C TRP A 292 -24.55 -9.04 0.66
#